data_AF-A0A223KT43-F1
#
_entry.id   AF-A0A223KT43-F1
#
_cell.length_a   1.000
_cell.length_b   1.000
_cell.length_c   1.000
_cell.angle_alpha   90.00
_cell.angle_beta   90.00
_cell.angle_gamma   90.00
#
_symmetry.space_group_name_H-M   'P 1'
#
loop_
_entity.id
_entity.type
_entity.pdbx_description
1 polymer ?
#
loop_
_entity_poly.entity_id
_entity_poly.type
_entity_poly.pdbx_seq_one_letter_code
_entity_poly.pdbx_strand_id
1 'polypeptide(L)'
;MNTDENVLDRTLKRLEYDTEWDIDRAEVTLQRLKSDIAVQKRKANIFKRFYVASILSSVALIAFFIVSNVQTIKDTTSSFLNMSGSSTALYYEENDRIILTDKGLERTVFPVDAEKHMERIIGAPELSMYLTEDKTLTGQAVYMYALGGSISIHTQKNERTVDETMELLLPHKKFPATSYTSEEIQIGNERGVLTQSNQEYGGVHLQVVTENFIYYFYIYNDLTIKTSSDEEIQLMKDDLIQLASLLNYENEHLSWK
;
A
#
# COMPACT_ATOMS: atom_id res chain seq x y z
N MET A 1 -33.27 11.74 7.22
CA MET A 1 -34.03 11.54 8.48
C MET A 1 -33.00 11.26 9.57
N ASN A 2 -33.12 11.99 10.68
CA ASN A 2 -32.03 12.43 11.57
C ASN A 2 -31.32 11.32 12.36
N THR A 3 -30.04 11.07 12.06
CA THR A 3 -29.10 10.32 12.92
C THR A 3 -28.45 11.20 14.00
N ASP A 4 -28.34 12.50 13.75
CA ASP A 4 -27.72 13.46 14.68
C ASP A 4 -28.57 13.74 15.93
N GLU A 5 -29.91 13.65 15.82
CA GLU A 5 -30.81 13.77 16.98
C GLU A 5 -30.60 12.60 17.95
N ASN A 6 -30.25 11.41 17.48
CA ASN A 6 -30.16 10.21 18.33
C ASN A 6 -28.90 10.22 19.22
N VAL A 7 -27.80 10.78 18.73
CA VAL A 7 -26.55 10.88 19.49
C VAL A 7 -26.63 12.01 20.53
N LEU A 8 -27.21 13.15 20.15
CA LEU A 8 -27.39 14.27 21.05
C LEU A 8 -28.35 13.90 22.20
N ASP A 9 -29.45 13.22 21.89
CA ASP A 9 -30.47 12.84 22.87
C ASP A 9 -29.97 11.77 23.86
N ARG A 10 -29.09 10.84 23.41
CA ARG A 10 -28.39 9.91 24.31
C ARG A 10 -27.39 10.60 25.22
N THR A 11 -26.70 11.62 24.70
CA THR A 11 -25.69 12.35 25.47
C THR A 11 -26.38 13.24 26.51
N LEU A 12 -27.53 13.84 26.18
CA LEU A 12 -28.39 14.58 27.10
C LEU A 12 -28.96 13.71 28.22
N LYS A 13 -29.51 12.53 27.89
CA LYS A 13 -30.02 11.59 28.90
C LYS A 13 -28.95 11.07 29.85
N ARG A 14 -27.74 10.82 29.33
CA ARG A 14 -26.59 10.43 30.15
C ARG A 14 -26.13 11.58 31.06
N LEU A 15 -26.19 12.81 30.56
CA LEU A 15 -25.87 13.99 31.35
C LEU A 15 -26.88 14.17 32.47
N GLU A 16 -28.18 14.14 32.21
CA GLU A 16 -29.24 14.26 33.23
C GLU A 16 -29.05 13.24 34.37
N TYR A 17 -28.72 12.00 34.02
CA TYR A 17 -28.40 10.93 34.97
C TYR A 17 -27.17 11.24 35.84
N ASP A 18 -26.11 11.78 35.24
CA ASP A 18 -24.89 12.19 35.97
C ASP A 18 -25.09 13.50 36.77
N THR A 19 -26.15 14.28 36.47
CA THR A 19 -26.45 15.57 37.10
C THR A 19 -27.21 15.40 38.43
N GLU A 20 -27.97 14.32 38.61
CA GLU A 20 -28.74 14.05 39.84
C GLU A 20 -27.86 13.74 41.06
N TRP A 21 -26.59 13.38 40.88
CA TRP A 21 -25.72 12.89 41.95
C TRP A 21 -24.67 13.88 42.48
N ASP A 22 -24.46 15.04 41.87
CA ASP A 22 -23.52 16.04 42.40
C ASP A 22 -23.76 17.43 41.79
N ILE A 23 -24.63 18.21 42.43
CA ILE A 23 -25.11 19.52 41.96
C ILE A 23 -23.95 20.52 41.70
N ASP A 24 -22.84 20.39 42.43
CA ASP A 24 -21.68 21.30 42.30
C ASP A 24 -20.76 20.93 41.12
N ARG A 25 -20.75 19.66 40.69
CA ARG A 25 -19.99 19.23 39.49
C ARG A 25 -20.78 19.40 38.20
N ALA A 26 -22.11 19.41 38.27
CA ALA A 26 -23.01 19.65 37.15
C ALA A 26 -22.76 21.01 36.47
N GLU A 27 -22.67 22.08 37.25
CA GLU A 27 -22.58 23.44 36.72
C GLU A 27 -21.27 23.70 35.96
N VAL A 28 -20.16 23.20 36.49
CA VAL A 28 -18.83 23.31 35.85
C VAL A 28 -18.77 22.50 34.55
N THR A 29 -19.41 21.34 34.53
CA THR A 29 -19.42 20.46 33.35
C THR A 29 -20.33 21.03 32.26
N LEU A 30 -21.47 21.61 32.64
CA LEU A 30 -22.41 22.26 31.73
C LEU A 30 -21.83 23.53 31.10
N GLN A 31 -21.05 24.32 31.84
CA GLN A 31 -20.37 25.51 31.29
C GLN A 31 -19.28 25.13 30.27
N ARG A 32 -18.48 24.07 30.55
CA ARG A 32 -17.48 23.55 29.61
C ARG A 32 -18.12 22.99 28.33
N LEU A 33 -19.24 22.27 28.45
CA LEU A 33 -19.99 21.78 27.30
C LEU A 33 -20.57 22.92 26.47
N LYS A 34 -21.10 23.98 27.10
CA LYS A 34 -21.60 25.16 26.38
C LYS A 34 -20.49 25.91 25.64
N SER A 35 -19.28 26.03 26.23
CA SER A 35 -18.14 26.64 25.53
C SER A 35 -17.66 25.79 24.35
N ASP A 36 -17.63 24.47 24.50
CA ASP A 36 -17.20 23.56 23.43
C ASP A 36 -18.21 23.52 22.27
N ILE A 37 -19.51 23.54 22.57
CA ILE A 37 -20.58 23.65 21.56
C ILE A 37 -20.52 25.01 20.84
N ALA A 38 -20.21 26.11 21.54
CA ALA A 38 -20.07 27.42 20.93
C ALA A 38 -18.84 27.49 19.99
N VAL A 39 -17.72 26.88 20.38
CA VAL A 39 -16.51 26.78 19.55
C VAL A 39 -16.75 25.89 18.33
N GLN A 40 -17.46 24.77 18.48
CA GLN A 40 -17.80 23.88 17.37
C GLN A 40 -18.81 24.53 16.39
N LYS A 41 -19.84 25.24 16.87
CA LYS A 41 -20.76 26.00 16.01
C LYS A 41 -20.04 27.12 15.24
N ARG A 42 -19.02 27.75 15.84
CA ARG A 42 -18.20 28.79 15.17
C ARG A 42 -17.28 28.19 14.10
N LYS A 43 -16.69 27.00 14.34
CA LYS A 43 -15.90 26.25 13.34
C LYS A 43 -16.76 25.75 12.17
N ALA A 44 -17.97 25.26 12.43
CA ALA A 44 -18.89 24.77 11.40
C ALA A 44 -19.33 25.87 10.42
N ASN A 45 -19.57 27.10 10.89
CA ASN A 45 -19.95 28.22 10.03
C ASN A 45 -18.79 28.75 9.15
N ILE A 46 -17.54 28.58 9.57
CA ILE A 46 -16.36 28.90 8.75
C ILE A 46 -16.16 27.80 7.70
N PHE A 47 -16.29 26.53 8.07
CA PHE A 47 -16.17 25.40 7.15
C PHE A 47 -17.23 25.41 6.04
N LYS A 48 -18.46 25.84 6.32
CA LYS A 48 -19.54 25.92 5.30
C LYS A 48 -19.23 26.89 4.16
N ARG A 49 -18.45 27.95 4.40
CA ARG A 49 -18.02 28.91 3.37
C ARG A 49 -16.82 28.41 2.56
N PHE A 50 -15.95 27.60 3.17
CA PHE A 50 -14.82 26.95 2.46
C PHE A 50 -15.26 25.74 1.62
N TYR A 51 -16.30 25.00 2.04
CA TYR A 51 -16.77 23.81 1.33
C TYR A 51 -17.40 24.14 -0.04
N VAL A 52 -18.15 25.24 -0.15
CA VAL A 52 -18.75 25.68 -1.43
C VAL A 52 -17.69 26.22 -2.40
N ALA A 53 -16.65 26.91 -1.89
CA ALA A 53 -15.53 27.36 -2.70
C ALA A 53 -14.64 26.20 -3.17
N SER A 54 -14.47 25.17 -2.34
CA SER A 54 -13.76 23.94 -2.66
C SER A 54 -14.43 23.15 -3.79
N ILE A 55 -15.76 22.98 -3.76
CA ILE A 55 -16.47 22.22 -4.81
C ILE A 55 -16.35 22.92 -6.18
N LEU A 56 -16.48 24.25 -6.23
CA LEU A 56 -16.32 25.00 -7.48
C LEU A 56 -14.88 24.94 -8.03
N SER A 57 -13.88 24.95 -7.14
CA SER A 57 -12.48 24.76 -7.53
C SER A 57 -12.18 23.34 -8.03
N SER A 58 -12.76 22.32 -7.39
CA SER A 58 -12.58 20.92 -7.80
C SER A 58 -13.22 20.65 -9.17
N VAL A 59 -14.40 21.22 -9.45
CA VAL A 59 -15.07 21.09 -10.76
C VAL A 59 -14.28 21.81 -11.86
N ALA A 60 -13.71 22.98 -11.56
CA ALA A 60 -12.84 23.70 -12.50
C ALA A 60 -11.52 22.95 -12.78
N LEU A 61 -10.92 22.32 -11.77
CA LEU A 61 -9.74 21.47 -11.93
C LEU A 61 -10.05 20.22 -12.74
N ILE A 62 -11.18 19.53 -12.49
CA ILE A 62 -11.60 18.37 -13.27
C ILE A 62 -11.85 18.78 -14.73
N ALA A 63 -12.52 19.91 -14.99
CA ALA A 63 -12.74 20.41 -16.35
C ALA A 63 -11.41 20.79 -17.04
N PHE A 64 -10.47 21.42 -16.32
CA PHE A 64 -9.14 21.71 -16.83
C PHE A 64 -8.35 20.43 -17.15
N PHE A 65 -8.38 19.42 -16.28
CA PHE A 65 -7.75 18.11 -16.53
C PHE A 65 -8.40 17.37 -17.71
N ILE A 66 -9.71 17.46 -17.92
CA ILE A 66 -10.36 16.80 -19.07
C ILE A 66 -9.98 17.51 -20.38
N VAL A 67 -10.00 18.84 -20.43
CA VAL A 67 -9.65 19.60 -21.64
C VAL A 67 -8.15 19.49 -21.96
N SER A 68 -7.28 19.62 -20.94
CA SER A 68 -5.84 19.46 -21.13
C SER A 68 -5.47 18.02 -21.52
N ASN A 69 -6.06 16.98 -20.91
CA ASN A 69 -5.78 15.61 -21.34
C ASN A 69 -6.32 15.26 -22.73
N VAL A 70 -7.43 15.84 -23.19
CA VAL A 70 -7.92 15.59 -24.57
C VAL A 70 -6.99 16.22 -25.62
N GLN A 71 -6.34 17.35 -25.31
CA GLN A 71 -5.32 17.96 -26.17
C GLN A 71 -3.98 17.23 -26.07
N THR A 72 -3.56 16.87 -24.86
CA THR A 72 -2.36 16.06 -24.64
C THR A 72 -2.50 14.67 -25.27
N ILE A 73 -3.64 13.98 -25.22
CA ILE A 73 -3.80 12.67 -25.89
C ILE A 73 -3.65 12.79 -27.42
N LYS A 74 -4.02 13.91 -28.05
CA LYS A 74 -3.78 14.16 -29.48
C LYS A 74 -2.31 14.49 -29.82
N ASP A 75 -1.60 15.18 -28.92
CA ASP A 75 -0.18 15.52 -29.12
C ASP A 75 0.77 14.40 -28.64
N THR A 76 0.33 13.57 -27.71
CA THR A 76 1.03 12.40 -27.18
C THR A 76 0.87 11.21 -28.11
N THR A 77 -0.28 10.99 -28.76
CA THR A 77 -0.38 9.95 -29.82
C THR A 77 0.47 10.26 -31.04
N SER A 78 0.74 11.53 -31.34
CA SER A 78 1.65 11.93 -32.42
C SER A 78 3.14 11.98 -32.00
N SER A 79 3.43 12.11 -30.71
CA SER A 79 4.81 12.06 -30.17
C SER A 79 5.29 10.65 -29.79
N PHE A 80 4.40 9.74 -29.38
CA PHE A 80 4.74 8.33 -29.10
C PHE A 80 5.15 7.56 -30.37
N LEU A 81 4.72 8.00 -31.55
CA LEU A 81 5.06 7.34 -32.81
C LEU A 81 6.44 7.75 -33.39
N ASN A 82 7.15 8.71 -32.79
CA ASN A 82 8.38 9.27 -33.37
C ASN A 82 9.65 9.15 -32.52
N MET A 83 9.64 8.42 -31.40
CA MET A 83 10.90 8.05 -30.71
C MET A 83 11.32 6.63 -31.09
N SER A 84 11.74 6.48 -32.34
CA SER A 84 12.58 5.37 -32.80
C SER A 84 14.00 5.53 -32.20
N GLY A 85 14.12 5.35 -30.89
CA GLY A 85 15.39 5.18 -30.20
C GLY A 85 15.69 3.68 -30.05
N SER A 86 16.67 3.18 -30.80
CA SER A 86 17.29 1.84 -30.74
C SER A 86 16.41 0.68 -30.26
N SER A 87 15.95 -0.16 -31.20
CA SER A 87 15.06 -1.32 -30.95
C SER A 87 15.60 -2.42 -30.03
N THR A 88 16.72 -2.23 -29.32
CA THR A 88 17.36 -3.25 -28.47
C THR A 88 17.56 -2.83 -27.01
N ALA A 89 17.41 -1.55 -26.66
CA ALA A 89 17.63 -1.10 -25.29
C ALA A 89 16.53 -1.61 -24.36
N LEU A 90 16.89 -2.04 -23.14
CA LEU A 90 15.94 -2.54 -22.15
C LEU A 90 15.38 -1.43 -21.27
N TYR A 91 16.14 -0.36 -21.07
CA TYR A 91 15.73 0.81 -20.29
C TYR A 91 16.33 2.08 -20.88
N TYR A 92 15.81 3.23 -20.45
CA TYR A 92 16.43 4.54 -20.64
C TYR A 92 16.40 5.31 -19.33
N GLU A 93 17.20 6.36 -19.24
CA GLU A 93 17.26 7.24 -18.08
C GLU A 93 16.56 8.56 -18.39
N GLU A 94 15.64 8.98 -17.53
CA GLU A 94 14.93 10.24 -17.63
C GLU A 94 14.80 10.87 -16.24
N ASN A 95 15.30 12.09 -16.07
CA ASN A 95 15.31 12.82 -14.79
C ASN A 95 15.90 11.98 -13.62
N ASP A 96 17.08 11.37 -13.84
CA ASP A 96 17.78 10.48 -12.91
C ASP A 96 16.98 9.24 -12.47
N ARG A 97 15.97 8.84 -13.26
CA ARG A 97 15.18 7.63 -13.04
C ARG A 97 15.37 6.64 -14.18
N ILE A 98 15.47 5.36 -13.84
CA ILE A 98 15.50 4.28 -14.82
C ILE A 98 14.07 3.92 -15.21
N ILE A 99 13.74 4.08 -16.49
CA ILE A 99 12.45 3.73 -17.07
C ILE A 99 12.63 2.52 -17.99
N LEU A 100 11.87 1.47 -17.72
CA LEU A 100 11.87 0.27 -18.54
C LEU A 100 11.13 0.52 -19.86
N THR A 101 11.72 0.05 -20.96
CA THR A 101 11.03 -0.08 -22.25
C THR A 101 10.11 -1.31 -22.24
N ASP A 102 9.27 -1.49 -23.26
CA ASP A 102 8.46 -2.72 -23.40
C ASP A 102 9.29 -4.00 -23.32
N LYS A 103 10.49 -4.02 -23.93
CA LYS A 103 11.42 -5.15 -23.82
C LYS A 103 12.02 -5.32 -22.43
N GLY A 104 12.20 -4.21 -21.71
CA GLY A 104 12.62 -4.23 -20.31
C GLY A 104 11.52 -4.77 -19.40
N LEU A 105 10.26 -4.43 -19.68
CA LEU A 105 9.09 -4.94 -18.97
C LEU A 105 8.94 -6.46 -19.20
N GLU A 106 9.15 -6.95 -20.43
CA GLU A 106 9.16 -8.39 -20.72
C GLU A 106 10.25 -9.16 -19.94
N ARG A 107 11.32 -8.47 -19.54
CA ARG A 107 12.46 -9.06 -18.81
C ARG A 107 12.48 -8.73 -17.33
N THR A 108 11.50 -8.01 -16.82
CA THR A 108 11.47 -7.72 -15.38
C THR A 108 11.09 -8.97 -14.60
N VAL A 109 11.55 -9.04 -13.34
CA VAL A 109 11.13 -10.09 -12.40
C VAL A 109 9.70 -9.83 -11.94
N PHE A 110 9.26 -8.57 -11.91
CA PHE A 110 7.94 -8.19 -11.42
C PHE A 110 6.85 -8.46 -12.48
N PRO A 111 5.77 -9.20 -12.15
CA PRO A 111 4.68 -9.43 -13.09
C PRO A 111 3.96 -8.11 -13.39
N VAL A 112 3.96 -7.71 -14.67
CA VAL A 112 3.31 -6.45 -15.11
C VAL A 112 1.82 -6.59 -15.34
N ASP A 113 1.32 -7.83 -15.44
CA ASP A 113 -0.07 -8.16 -15.70
C ASP A 113 -0.69 -9.06 -14.61
N ALA A 114 -0.24 -8.88 -13.36
CA ALA A 114 -0.74 -9.63 -12.21
C ALA A 114 -2.26 -9.53 -12.03
N GLU A 115 -2.90 -8.44 -12.46
CA GLU A 115 -4.36 -8.25 -12.42
C GLU A 115 -5.14 -9.26 -13.29
N LYS A 116 -4.49 -9.86 -14.30
CA LYS A 116 -5.11 -10.92 -15.11
C LYS A 116 -5.14 -12.27 -14.40
N HIS A 117 -4.31 -12.43 -13.37
CA HIS A 117 -4.12 -13.68 -12.63
C HIS A 117 -4.66 -13.59 -11.19
N MET A 118 -4.84 -12.39 -10.66
CA MET A 118 -5.27 -12.12 -9.31
C MET A 118 -6.39 -11.09 -9.29
N GLU A 119 -7.60 -11.51 -8.91
CA GLU A 119 -8.79 -10.64 -8.88
C GLU A 119 -8.65 -9.42 -7.95
N ARG A 120 -7.79 -9.53 -6.91
CA ARG A 120 -7.58 -8.48 -5.92
C ARG A 120 -6.45 -7.51 -6.25
N ILE A 121 -5.75 -7.70 -7.38
CA ILE A 121 -4.79 -6.74 -7.91
C ILE A 121 -5.49 -5.83 -8.92
N ILE A 122 -5.28 -4.51 -8.80
CA ILE A 122 -5.95 -3.52 -9.64
C ILE A 122 -4.93 -2.91 -10.61
N GLY A 123 -5.00 -3.35 -11.87
CA GLY A 123 -4.16 -2.81 -12.95
C GLY A 123 -2.68 -3.17 -12.81
N ALA A 124 -1.87 -2.58 -13.69
CA ALA A 124 -0.44 -2.79 -13.73
C ALA A 124 0.28 -2.15 -12.52
N PRO A 125 1.43 -2.71 -12.08
CA PRO A 125 2.20 -2.15 -10.98
C PRO A 125 2.88 -0.83 -11.36
N GLU A 126 3.13 0.00 -10.35
CA GLU A 126 4.14 1.05 -10.43
C GLU A 126 5.52 0.44 -10.16
N LEU A 127 6.44 0.59 -11.11
CA LEU A 127 7.81 0.09 -11.00
C LEU A 127 8.78 1.24 -10.78
N SER A 128 9.61 1.12 -9.75
CA SER A 128 10.73 2.03 -9.48
C SER A 128 12.03 1.24 -9.55
N MET A 129 12.82 1.49 -10.60
CA MET A 129 14.04 0.75 -10.88
C MET A 129 15.29 1.62 -10.66
N TYR A 130 16.37 0.98 -10.22
CA TYR A 130 17.65 1.61 -9.94
C TYR A 130 18.78 0.68 -10.38
N LEU A 131 19.84 1.26 -10.94
CA LEU A 131 21.08 0.55 -11.22
C LEU A 131 22.00 0.67 -10.01
N THR A 132 22.46 -0.47 -9.51
CA THR A 132 23.54 -0.52 -8.52
C THR A 132 24.89 -0.24 -9.18
N GLU A 133 25.93 -0.01 -8.37
CA GLU A 133 27.30 0.23 -8.85
C GLU A 133 27.85 -0.94 -9.70
N ASP A 134 27.43 -2.17 -9.39
CA ASP A 134 27.77 -3.38 -10.15
C ASP A 134 26.91 -3.56 -11.42
N LYS A 135 26.08 -2.55 -11.76
CA LYS A 135 25.15 -2.51 -12.90
C LYS A 135 24.05 -3.58 -12.85
N THR A 136 23.71 -4.03 -11.65
CA THR A 136 22.54 -4.87 -11.45
C THR A 136 21.31 -3.98 -11.38
N LEU A 137 20.26 -4.35 -12.10
CA LEU A 137 18.99 -3.65 -12.00
C LEU A 137 18.24 -4.17 -10.77
N THR A 138 18.00 -3.27 -9.81
CA THR A 138 17.23 -3.55 -8.60
C THR A 138 16.02 -2.63 -8.58
N GLY A 139 15.01 -2.96 -7.78
CA GLY A 139 13.82 -2.13 -7.78
C GLY A 139 12.76 -2.50 -6.78
N GLN A 140 11.69 -1.73 -6.87
CA GLN A 140 10.47 -1.89 -6.12
C GLN A 140 9.29 -1.96 -7.09
N ALA A 141 8.33 -2.81 -6.77
CA ALA A 141 7.03 -2.84 -7.43
C ALA A 141 5.92 -2.53 -6.43
N VAL A 142 4.95 -1.71 -6.82
CA VAL A 142 3.77 -1.41 -6.01
C VAL A 142 2.51 -1.77 -6.79
N TYR A 143 1.74 -2.71 -6.24
CA TYR A 143 0.49 -3.20 -6.80
C TYR A 143 -0.69 -2.63 -6.01
N MET A 144 -1.64 -2.00 -6.68
CA MET A 144 -2.86 -1.54 -6.03
C MET A 144 -3.72 -2.73 -5.60
N TYR A 145 -4.24 -2.69 -4.37
CA TYR A 145 -4.88 -3.84 -3.74
C TYR A 145 -6.37 -3.58 -3.44
N ALA A 146 -7.22 -4.52 -3.85
CA ALA A 146 -8.68 -4.37 -3.79
C ALA A 146 -9.26 -4.34 -2.37
N LEU A 147 -8.54 -4.89 -1.37
CA LEU A 147 -8.89 -4.74 0.05
C LEU A 147 -8.50 -3.37 0.63
N GLY A 148 -8.12 -2.42 -0.23
CA GLY A 148 -7.60 -1.12 0.14
C GLY A 148 -6.08 -1.13 0.23
N GLY A 149 -5.47 0.00 -0.13
CA GLY A 149 -4.01 0.17 -0.07
C GLY A 149 -3.26 -0.49 -1.22
N SER A 150 -2.08 -1.02 -0.93
CA SER A 150 -1.19 -1.65 -1.92
C SER A 150 -0.39 -2.81 -1.36
N ILE A 151 0.09 -3.68 -2.26
CA ILE A 151 1.14 -4.65 -1.98
C ILE A 151 2.43 -4.09 -2.56
N SER A 152 3.44 -3.88 -1.72
CA SER A 152 4.76 -3.43 -2.13
C SER A 152 5.75 -4.57 -2.09
N ILE A 153 6.54 -4.73 -3.14
CA ILE A 153 7.65 -5.67 -3.21
C ILE A 153 8.94 -4.87 -3.26
N HIS A 154 9.80 -5.04 -2.26
CA HIS A 154 11.14 -4.47 -2.22
C HIS A 154 12.18 -5.55 -2.40
N THR A 155 13.27 -5.23 -3.08
CA THR A 155 14.39 -6.16 -3.29
C THR A 155 15.61 -5.73 -2.50
N GLN A 156 16.28 -6.69 -1.88
CA GLN A 156 17.58 -6.51 -1.27
C GLN A 156 18.52 -7.59 -1.78
N LYS A 157 19.78 -7.27 -2.07
CA LYS A 157 20.79 -8.26 -2.44
C LYS A 157 20.94 -9.30 -1.32
N ASN A 158 20.92 -10.58 -1.68
CA ASN A 158 21.24 -11.67 -0.77
C ASN A 158 22.77 -11.85 -0.77
N GLU A 159 23.38 -11.74 0.41
CA GLU A 159 24.83 -11.85 0.60
C GLU A 159 25.24 -13.20 1.19
N ARG A 160 24.28 -14.11 1.40
CA ARG A 160 24.45 -15.42 2.03
C ARG A 160 23.82 -16.50 1.18
N THR A 161 24.10 -17.76 1.51
CA THR A 161 23.36 -18.88 0.93
C THR A 161 21.88 -18.80 1.31
N VAL A 162 21.00 -19.40 0.49
CA VAL A 162 19.56 -19.47 0.81
C VAL A 162 19.35 -20.08 2.19
N ASP A 163 20.03 -21.18 2.52
CA ASP A 163 19.90 -21.85 3.83
C ASP A 163 20.24 -20.93 5.01
N GLU A 164 21.37 -20.22 4.95
CA GLU A 164 21.77 -19.29 6.02
C GLU A 164 20.79 -18.13 6.18
N THR A 165 20.28 -17.60 5.07
CA THR A 165 19.27 -16.53 5.11
C THR A 165 17.95 -17.05 5.70
N MET A 166 17.51 -18.24 5.32
CA MET A 166 16.30 -18.86 5.87
C MET A 166 16.42 -19.11 7.38
N GLU A 167 17.59 -19.56 7.87
CA GLU A 167 17.84 -19.72 9.30
C GLU A 167 17.75 -18.39 10.08
N LEU A 168 18.14 -17.27 9.46
CA LEU A 168 18.06 -15.94 10.08
C LEU A 168 16.65 -15.35 10.09
N LEU A 169 15.85 -15.65 9.08
CA LEU A 169 14.48 -15.14 8.96
C LEU A 169 13.50 -15.90 9.87
N LEU A 170 13.73 -17.20 10.09
CA LEU A 170 12.88 -18.02 10.95
C LEU A 170 13.13 -17.74 12.45
N PRO A 171 12.09 -17.85 13.31
CA PRO A 171 12.24 -17.71 14.75
C PRO A 171 13.30 -18.65 15.34
N HIS A 172 14.13 -18.11 16.22
CA HIS A 172 15.18 -18.91 16.87
C HIS A 172 14.57 -20.05 17.71
N LYS A 173 14.98 -21.29 17.44
CA LYS A 173 14.42 -22.50 18.08
C LYS A 173 14.45 -22.47 19.62
N LYS A 174 15.50 -21.89 20.21
CA LYS A 174 15.64 -21.77 21.67
C LYS A 174 14.89 -20.58 22.28
N PHE A 175 14.63 -19.55 21.48
CA PHE A 175 14.06 -18.29 21.92
C PHE A 175 12.98 -17.89 20.90
N PRO A 176 11.85 -18.62 20.87
CA PRO A 176 10.81 -18.38 19.89
C PRO A 176 10.24 -16.98 20.06
N ALA A 177 9.87 -16.36 18.95
CA ALA A 177 9.21 -15.06 18.97
C ALA A 177 7.81 -15.19 19.57
N THR A 178 7.43 -14.24 20.43
CA THR A 178 6.06 -14.12 20.96
C THR A 178 5.25 -13.09 20.17
N SER A 179 5.93 -12.14 19.53
CA SER A 179 5.33 -11.01 18.81
C SER A 179 4.88 -11.35 17.39
N TYR A 180 5.22 -12.53 16.86
CA TYR A 180 4.81 -12.99 15.55
C TYR A 180 4.90 -14.52 15.45
N THR A 181 4.26 -15.06 14.43
CA THR A 181 4.44 -16.43 13.95
C THR A 181 5.02 -16.38 12.56
N SER A 182 5.97 -17.26 12.27
CA SER A 182 6.53 -17.40 10.94
C SER A 182 6.66 -18.86 10.57
N GLU A 183 6.41 -19.15 9.31
CA GLU A 183 6.56 -20.48 8.74
C GLU A 183 7.32 -20.41 7.42
N GLU A 184 8.10 -21.45 7.17
CA GLU A 184 8.72 -21.64 5.86
C GLU A 184 7.68 -22.16 4.88
N ILE A 185 7.64 -21.57 3.69
CA ILE A 185 6.77 -21.95 2.59
C ILE A 185 7.56 -22.12 1.30
N GLN A 186 7.07 -23.00 0.42
CA GLN A 186 7.63 -23.21 -0.90
C GLN A 186 6.85 -22.37 -1.93
N ILE A 187 7.57 -21.60 -2.74
CA ILE A 187 6.99 -20.74 -3.79
C ILE A 187 7.64 -21.11 -5.13
N GLY A 188 6.99 -21.98 -5.88
CA GLY A 188 7.61 -22.58 -7.07
C GLY A 188 8.87 -23.36 -6.67
N ASN A 189 10.04 -22.95 -7.18
CA ASN A 189 11.33 -23.52 -6.80
C ASN A 189 12.01 -22.76 -5.65
N GLU A 190 11.52 -21.58 -5.30
CA GLU A 190 12.10 -20.72 -4.28
C GLU A 190 11.52 -21.00 -2.89
N ARG A 191 12.27 -20.62 -1.86
CA ARG A 191 11.85 -20.74 -0.46
C ARG A 191 11.48 -19.36 0.07
N GLY A 192 10.46 -19.32 0.92
CA GLY A 192 10.03 -18.09 1.55
C GLY A 192 9.64 -18.26 3.01
N VAL A 193 9.59 -17.14 3.72
CA VAL A 193 9.14 -17.06 5.11
C VAL A 193 7.90 -16.18 5.16
N LEU A 194 6.76 -16.80 5.45
CA LEU A 194 5.50 -16.09 5.67
C LEU A 194 5.40 -15.75 7.15
N THR A 195 5.23 -14.47 7.46
CA THR A 195 5.17 -13.97 8.83
C THR A 195 3.86 -13.26 9.10
N GLN A 196 3.18 -13.68 10.16
CA GLN A 196 2.00 -13.01 10.72
C GLN A 196 2.35 -12.43 12.08
N SER A 197 2.15 -11.12 12.25
CA SER A 197 2.30 -10.49 13.56
C SER A 197 1.21 -10.95 14.55
N ASN A 198 1.57 -11.06 15.81
CA ASN A 198 0.64 -11.25 16.93
C ASN A 198 0.30 -9.92 17.62
N GLN A 199 0.82 -8.80 17.11
CA GLN A 199 0.60 -7.48 17.68
C GLN A 199 -0.63 -6.81 17.04
N GLU A 200 -1.33 -6.00 17.83
CA GLU A 200 -2.57 -5.31 17.43
C GLU A 200 -2.41 -4.53 16.11
N TYR A 201 -1.33 -3.78 15.95
CA TYR A 201 -1.03 -2.97 14.76
C TYR A 201 -0.11 -3.67 13.75
N GLY A 202 0.10 -4.97 13.92
CA GLY A 202 0.89 -5.75 12.98
C GLY A 202 0.10 -6.14 11.74
N GLY A 203 0.77 -6.80 10.82
CA GLY A 203 0.18 -7.33 9.59
C GLY A 203 0.81 -8.66 9.18
N VAL A 204 0.55 -9.03 7.93
CA VAL A 204 1.15 -10.19 7.26
C VAL A 204 2.20 -9.68 6.26
N HIS A 205 3.34 -10.34 6.20
CA HIS A 205 4.34 -10.10 5.17
C HIS A 205 4.99 -11.41 4.76
N LEU A 206 5.60 -11.40 3.57
CA LEU A 206 6.28 -12.54 3.00
C LEU A 206 7.69 -12.12 2.56
N GLN A 207 8.67 -12.95 2.86
CA GLN A 207 10.02 -12.84 2.32
C GLN A 207 10.28 -14.04 1.41
N VAL A 208 10.70 -13.80 0.17
CA VAL A 208 11.16 -14.87 -0.75
C VAL A 208 12.65 -14.73 -0.93
N VAL A 209 13.38 -15.84 -0.78
CA VAL A 209 14.84 -15.87 -0.79
C VAL A 209 15.31 -16.63 -2.01
N THR A 210 16.07 -15.95 -2.87
CA THR A 210 16.81 -16.55 -3.98
C THR A 210 18.31 -16.47 -3.72
N GLU A 211 19.12 -17.04 -4.59
CA GLU A 211 20.58 -16.94 -4.50
C GLU A 211 21.09 -15.49 -4.62
N ASN A 212 20.38 -14.61 -5.34
CA ASN A 212 20.84 -13.24 -5.58
C ASN A 212 20.11 -12.21 -4.72
N PHE A 213 18.86 -12.45 -4.35
CA PHE A 213 17.99 -11.45 -3.74
C PHE A 213 17.09 -12.01 -2.65
N ILE A 214 16.65 -11.10 -1.77
CA ILE A 214 15.54 -11.28 -0.87
C ILE A 214 14.44 -10.31 -1.33
N TYR A 215 13.27 -10.87 -1.64
CA TYR A 215 12.08 -10.13 -2.01
C TYR A 215 11.16 -9.98 -0.81
N TYR A 216 10.90 -8.75 -0.40
CA TYR A 216 10.05 -8.42 0.74
C TYR A 216 8.70 -7.92 0.27
N PHE A 217 7.65 -8.69 0.54
CA PHE A 217 6.28 -8.38 0.22
C PHE A 217 5.56 -7.83 1.46
N TYR A 218 5.10 -6.59 1.37
CA TYR A 218 4.35 -5.91 2.43
C TYR A 218 3.00 -5.46 1.93
N ILE A 219 1.96 -5.69 2.74
CA ILE A 219 0.66 -5.07 2.54
C ILE A 219 0.63 -3.76 3.30
N TYR A 220 0.41 -2.66 2.58
CA TYR A 220 0.19 -1.33 3.13
C TYR A 220 -1.27 -0.96 2.99
N ASN A 221 -2.05 -1.21 4.03
CA ASN A 221 -3.46 -0.82 4.09
C ASN A 221 -3.86 -0.46 5.53
N ASP A 222 -5.12 -0.07 5.71
CA ASP A 222 -5.69 0.26 7.03
C ASP A 222 -6.08 -1.00 7.83
N LEU A 223 -5.93 -2.19 7.24
CA LEU A 223 -6.22 -3.46 7.90
C LEU A 223 -5.03 -3.86 8.77
N THR A 224 -5.33 -4.15 10.02
CA THR A 224 -4.37 -4.64 11.02
C THR A 224 -4.84 -6.01 11.48
N ILE A 225 -3.98 -6.78 12.14
CA ILE A 225 -4.38 -8.06 12.74
C ILE A 225 -5.57 -7.90 13.69
N LYS A 226 -5.69 -6.75 14.38
CA LYS A 226 -6.85 -6.49 15.25
C LYS A 226 -8.15 -6.21 14.50
N THR A 227 -8.06 -5.54 13.35
CA THR A 227 -9.23 -5.10 12.59
C THR A 227 -9.66 -6.09 11.50
N SER A 228 -8.85 -7.11 11.24
CA SER A 228 -9.10 -8.15 10.25
C SER A 228 -9.69 -9.41 10.89
N SER A 229 -10.60 -10.06 10.19
CA SER A 229 -11.04 -11.42 10.48
C SER A 229 -9.97 -12.45 10.11
N ASP A 230 -10.07 -13.67 10.66
CA ASP A 230 -9.16 -14.76 10.30
C ASP A 230 -9.24 -15.10 8.79
N GLU A 231 -10.42 -14.97 8.18
CA GLU A 231 -10.62 -15.15 6.74
C GLU A 231 -9.87 -14.09 5.93
N GLU A 232 -9.94 -12.81 6.32
CA GLU A 232 -9.20 -11.73 5.67
C GLU A 232 -7.69 -11.90 5.83
N ILE A 233 -7.23 -12.33 7.00
CA ILE A 233 -5.81 -12.63 7.25
C ILE A 233 -5.35 -13.77 6.34
N GLN A 234 -6.15 -14.83 6.20
CA GLN A 234 -5.82 -15.93 5.30
C GLN A 234 -5.81 -15.50 3.84
N LEU A 235 -6.78 -14.70 3.39
CA LEU A 235 -6.80 -14.14 2.04
C LEU A 235 -5.56 -13.29 1.76
N MET A 236 -5.14 -12.46 2.72
CA MET A 236 -3.91 -11.67 2.60
C MET A 236 -2.67 -12.57 2.45
N LYS A 237 -2.57 -13.65 3.23
CA LYS A 237 -1.48 -14.63 3.07
C LYS A 237 -1.49 -15.27 1.69
N ASP A 238 -2.64 -15.77 1.26
CA ASP A 238 -2.78 -16.47 -0.02
C ASP A 238 -2.44 -15.54 -1.20
N ASP A 239 -2.83 -14.27 -1.13
CA ASP A 239 -2.49 -13.29 -2.16
C ASP A 239 -1.00 -12.96 -2.21
N LEU A 240 -0.33 -12.82 -1.07
CA LEU A 240 1.13 -12.63 -1.05
C LEU A 240 1.83 -13.82 -1.69
N ILE A 241 1.41 -15.05 -1.38
CA ILE A 241 1.96 -16.28 -1.96
C ILE A 241 1.68 -16.34 -3.46
N GLN A 242 0.45 -16.03 -3.87
CA GLN A 242 0.06 -16.06 -5.28
C GLN A 242 0.85 -15.03 -6.08
N LEU A 243 0.97 -13.79 -5.60
CA LEU A 243 1.77 -12.77 -6.27
C LEU A 243 3.24 -13.18 -6.35
N ALA A 244 3.79 -13.73 -5.26
CA ALA A 244 5.15 -14.25 -5.24
C ALA A 244 5.37 -15.39 -6.26
N SER A 245 4.36 -16.22 -6.51
CA SER A 245 4.44 -17.29 -7.51
C SER A 245 4.42 -16.79 -8.97
N LEU A 246 3.98 -15.54 -9.20
CA LEU A 246 3.95 -14.91 -10.52
C LEU A 246 5.26 -14.19 -10.87
N LEU A 247 6.19 -14.06 -9.92
CA LEU A 247 7.49 -13.44 -10.20
C LEU A 247 8.34 -14.31 -11.13
N ASN A 248 8.98 -13.66 -12.09
CA ASN A 248 9.90 -14.31 -13.04
C ASN A 248 11.32 -14.35 -12.46
N TYR A 249 11.56 -15.12 -11.40
CA TYR A 249 12.86 -15.17 -10.70
C TYR A 249 14.04 -15.53 -11.62
N GLU A 250 13.81 -16.28 -12.70
CA GLU A 250 14.84 -16.58 -13.71
C GLU A 250 15.43 -15.34 -14.38
N ASN A 251 14.69 -14.23 -14.39
CA ASN A 251 15.13 -12.97 -14.99
C ASN A 251 16.15 -12.20 -14.11
N GLU A 252 16.37 -12.61 -12.86
CA GLU A 252 17.37 -12.01 -11.97
C GLU A 252 18.78 -11.97 -12.57
N HIS A 253 19.11 -13.00 -13.37
CA HIS A 253 20.43 -13.20 -13.95
C HIS A 253 20.62 -12.53 -15.32
N LEU A 254 19.58 -11.90 -15.88
CA LEU A 254 19.66 -11.32 -17.20
C LEU A 254 20.57 -10.09 -17.20
N SER A 255 21.51 -10.05 -18.15
CA SER A 255 22.30 -8.85 -18.37
C SER A 255 21.41 -7.76 -18.97
N TRP A 256 21.32 -6.63 -18.29
CA TRP A 256 20.52 -5.48 -18.71
C TRP A 256 21.22 -4.60 -19.77
N LYS A 257 22.14 -5.18 -20.56
CA LYS A 257 22.92 -4.51 -21.61
C LYS A 257 22.24 -4.53 -22.97
#